data_AF-A0A512B717-F1
#
_entry.id   AF-A0A512B717-F1
#
_cell.length_a   1.000
_cell.length_b   1.000
_cell.length_c   1.000
_cell.angle_alpha   90.00
_cell.angle_beta   90.00
_cell.angle_gamma   90.00
#
_symmetry.space_group_name_H-M   'P 1'
#
loop_
_entity.id
_entity.type
_entity.pdbx_description
1 polymer ?
#
loop_
_entity_poly.entity_id
_entity_poly.type
_entity_poly.pdbx_seq_one_letter_code
_entity_poly.pdbx_strand_id
1 'polypeptide(L)'
;MAINKNHEFEELNGVKCAIVEKNVSQERADFLNDLLKLNKYSVVNVSSPPPKTAPVAAAATGPVAEPAPAPLATFTVGVTDVTFNPINAVFGRLLKTKDGRVVTLAYWQQKESVAHDEIPYFENKAK
;
A
#
# COMPACT_ATOMS: atom_id res chain seq x y z
N MET A 1 11.85 19.18 -9.40
CA MET A 1 10.69 19.02 -10.32
C MET A 1 10.32 17.54 -10.32
N ALA A 2 9.14 17.16 -9.82
CA ALA A 2 8.66 15.77 -9.91
C ALA A 2 7.89 15.62 -11.22
N ILE A 3 8.39 14.79 -12.13
CA ILE A 3 7.82 14.62 -13.48
C ILE A 3 6.56 13.74 -13.48
N ASN A 4 6.28 13.03 -12.37
CA ASN A 4 5.09 12.22 -12.21
C ASN A 4 4.79 12.02 -10.70
N LYS A 5 3.64 12.51 -10.22
CA LYS A 5 3.23 12.38 -8.80
C LYS A 5 2.87 10.94 -8.43
N ASN A 6 2.67 10.07 -9.42
CA ASN A 6 2.28 8.68 -9.22
C ASN A 6 3.47 7.71 -9.12
N HIS A 7 4.71 8.23 -9.14
CA HIS A 7 5.94 7.46 -8.92
C HIS A 7 6.82 8.21 -7.91
N GLU A 8 6.57 7.95 -6.62
CA GLU A 8 7.33 8.54 -5.52
C GLU A 8 8.51 7.66 -5.13
N PHE A 9 9.60 8.29 -4.69
CA PHE A 9 10.77 7.61 -4.16
C PHE A 9 11.00 8.03 -2.72
N GLU A 10 11.33 7.07 -1.87
CA GLU A 10 11.71 7.32 -0.48
C GLU A 10 12.84 6.38 -0.09
N GLU A 11 13.64 6.81 0.87
CA GLU A 11 14.72 5.98 1.40
C GLU A 11 14.20 5.20 2.60
N LEU A 12 13.99 3.89 2.39
CA LEU A 12 13.51 2.97 3.42
C LEU A 12 14.70 2.16 3.91
N ASN A 13 15.06 2.28 5.20
CA ASN A 13 16.21 1.59 5.81
C ASN A 13 17.55 1.83 5.10
N GLY A 14 17.79 3.05 4.57
CA GLY A 14 19.02 3.38 3.84
C GLY A 14 19.09 2.83 2.41
N VAL A 15 17.97 2.29 1.89
CA VAL A 15 17.84 1.84 0.51
C VAL A 15 16.81 2.71 -0.21
N LYS A 16 17.20 3.26 -1.36
CA LYS A 16 16.28 4.02 -2.22
C LYS A 16 15.24 3.06 -2.81
N CYS A 17 13.98 3.29 -2.48
CA CYS A 17 12.86 2.46 -2.92
C CYS A 17 11.83 3.29 -3.68
N ALA A 18 11.19 2.69 -4.68
CA ALA A 18 9.97 3.21 -5.27
C ALA A 18 8.80 2.90 -4.33
N ILE A 19 8.03 3.93 -3.98
CA ILE A 19 6.90 3.77 -3.06
C ILE A 19 5.72 3.17 -3.80
N VAL A 20 5.18 2.08 -3.25
CA VAL A 20 3.98 1.42 -3.73
C VAL A 20 2.75 2.04 -3.08
N GLU A 21 2.76 2.14 -1.75
CA GLU A 21 1.66 2.68 -0.98
C GLU A 21 2.17 3.18 0.40
N LYS A 22 1.66 4.32 0.86
CA LYS A 22 1.97 4.92 2.17
C LYS A 22 0.77 4.83 3.08
N ASN A 23 1.01 4.79 4.38
CA ASN A 23 -0.01 4.80 5.42
C ASN A 23 -1.01 3.63 5.34
N VAL A 24 -0.56 2.44 4.97
CA VAL A 24 -1.43 1.26 4.85
C VAL A 24 -1.55 0.49 6.14
N SER A 25 -2.64 -0.27 6.30
CA SER A 25 -2.79 -1.24 7.39
C SER A 25 -1.78 -2.40 7.22
N GLN A 26 -1.54 -3.14 8.30
CA GLN A 26 -0.65 -4.29 8.26
C GLN A 26 -1.12 -5.36 7.26
N GLU A 27 -2.43 -5.67 7.24
CA GLU A 27 -3.02 -6.64 6.31
C GLU A 27 -2.78 -6.25 4.84
N ARG A 28 -2.89 -4.95 4.54
CA ARG A 28 -2.61 -4.41 3.21
C ARG A 28 -1.13 -4.51 2.87
N ALA A 29 -0.26 -4.21 3.83
CA ALA A 29 1.18 -4.30 3.67
C ALA A 29 1.63 -5.75 3.41
N ASP A 30 1.04 -6.72 4.11
CA ASP A 30 1.32 -8.15 3.96
C ASP A 30 0.84 -8.67 2.61
N PHE A 31 -0.37 -8.28 2.18
CA PHE A 31 -0.86 -8.60 0.83
C PHE A 31 0.05 -8.09 -0.28
N LEU A 32 0.45 -6.81 -0.19
CA LEU A 32 1.35 -6.22 -1.19
C LEU A 32 2.71 -6.91 -1.16
N ASN A 33 3.21 -7.25 0.03
CA ASN A 33 4.47 -7.96 0.20
C ASN A 33 4.43 -9.34 -0.49
N ASP A 34 3.39 -10.12 -0.25
CA ASP A 34 3.16 -11.43 -0.87
C ASP A 34 3.05 -11.34 -2.39
N LEU A 35 2.23 -10.40 -2.88
CA LEU A 35 1.98 -10.23 -4.30
C LEU A 35 3.25 -9.81 -5.05
N LEU A 36 3.97 -8.83 -4.53
CA LEU A 36 5.17 -8.29 -5.17
C LEU A 36 6.33 -9.30 -5.12
N LYS A 37 6.51 -10.03 -4.02
CA LYS A 37 7.50 -11.13 -3.92
C LYS A 37 7.23 -12.24 -4.92
N LEU A 38 5.97 -12.63 -5.09
CA LEU A 38 5.58 -13.62 -6.09
C LEU A 38 5.94 -13.17 -7.52
N ASN A 39 5.87 -11.86 -7.76
CA ASN A 39 6.25 -11.24 -9.03
C ASN A 39 7.74 -10.87 -9.10
N LYS A 40 8.58 -11.44 -8.21
CA LYS A 40 10.05 -11.29 -8.17
C LYS A 40 10.55 -9.88 -7.81
N TYR A 41 9.70 -9.05 -7.20
CA TYR A 41 10.12 -7.76 -6.67
C TYR A 41 10.62 -7.90 -5.23
N SER A 42 11.65 -7.14 -4.89
CA SER A 42 12.17 -7.04 -3.52
C SER A 42 11.44 -5.92 -2.78
N VAL A 43 10.69 -6.28 -1.75
CA VAL A 43 9.80 -5.37 -1.00
C VAL A 43 10.41 -5.00 0.34
N VAL A 44 10.41 -3.72 0.66
CA VAL A 44 10.80 -3.16 1.95
C VAL A 44 9.56 -2.56 2.61
N ASN A 45 9.16 -3.14 3.74
CA ASN A 45 8.09 -2.61 4.58
C ASN A 45 8.74 -1.88 5.76
N VAL A 46 8.35 -0.63 5.99
CA VAL A 46 8.74 0.14 7.17
C VAL A 46 7.47 0.54 7.91
N SER A 47 7.41 0.24 9.20
CA SER A 47 6.39 0.80 10.08
C SER A 47 6.61 2.32 10.11
N SER A 48 5.70 3.09 9.54
CA SER A 48 5.74 4.52 9.71
C SER A 48 5.38 4.80 11.16
N PRO A 49 6.25 5.45 11.96
CA PRO A 49 5.80 5.94 13.25
C PRO A 49 4.62 6.89 13.01
N PRO A 50 3.58 6.88 13.87
CA PRO A 50 2.47 7.80 13.73
C PRO A 50 3.04 9.23 13.67
N PRO A 51 2.48 10.12 12.81
CA PRO A 51 2.95 11.49 12.73
C PRO A 51 3.03 12.03 14.15
N LYS A 52 4.24 12.41 14.55
CA LYS A 52 4.54 12.90 15.89
C LYS A 52 3.59 14.07 16.13
N THR A 53 2.53 13.81 16.89
CA THR A 53 1.63 14.83 17.38
C THR A 53 2.52 15.88 18.02
N ALA A 54 2.39 17.12 17.54
CA ALA A 54 3.01 18.26 18.18
C ALA A 54 2.68 18.22 19.68
N PRO A 55 3.62 18.59 20.57
CA PRO A 55 3.35 18.60 22.00
C PRO A 55 2.23 19.62 22.25
N VAL A 56 1.04 19.14 22.59
CA VAL A 56 -0.01 19.99 23.13
C VAL A 56 0.46 20.40 24.52
N ALA A 57 0.75 21.69 24.67
CA ALA A 57 1.07 22.31 25.93
C ALA A 57 -0.04 22.06 26.96
N ALA A 58 0.37 21.90 28.21
CA ALA A 58 -0.40 21.51 29.38
C ALA A 58 -1.69 22.32 29.63
N ALA A 59 -2.75 21.64 30.10
CA ALA A 59 -3.56 22.06 31.27
C ALA A 59 -4.60 21.00 31.68
N ALA A 60 -4.46 20.58 32.94
CA ALA A 60 -5.35 19.98 33.95
C ALA A 60 -6.77 19.40 33.65
N THR A 61 -7.09 18.44 34.54
CA THR A 61 -8.38 17.83 34.96
C THR A 61 -8.97 16.69 34.12
N GLY A 62 -8.87 15.45 34.65
CA GLY A 62 -9.75 14.32 34.30
C GLY A 62 -11.03 14.29 35.16
N PRO A 63 -11.87 13.22 35.13
CA PRO A 63 -11.64 11.90 34.53
C PRO A 63 -12.80 11.37 33.65
N VAL A 64 -12.67 10.09 33.26
CA VAL A 64 -13.51 9.25 32.36
C VAL A 64 -13.15 9.40 30.87
N ALA A 65 -11.96 8.94 30.53
CA ALA A 65 -11.61 8.61 29.16
C ALA A 65 -12.09 7.17 28.85
N GLU A 66 -13.06 7.06 27.94
CA GLU A 66 -13.22 5.88 27.08
C GLU A 66 -11.85 5.44 26.56
N PRO A 67 -11.60 4.13 26.40
CA PRO A 67 -10.31 3.66 25.90
C PRO A 67 -10.11 4.22 24.49
N ALA A 68 -9.17 5.15 24.36
CA ALA A 68 -8.72 5.67 23.07
C ALA A 68 -8.31 4.48 22.19
N PRO A 69 -8.87 4.33 20.98
CA PRO A 69 -8.48 3.24 20.09
C PRO A 69 -6.98 3.38 19.80
N ALA A 70 -6.23 2.30 20.00
CA ALA A 70 -4.80 2.26 19.78
C ALA A 70 -4.43 2.90 18.42
N PRO A 71 -3.37 3.72 18.34
CA PRO A 71 -2.96 4.30 17.07
C PRO A 71 -2.67 3.16 16.10
N LEU A 72 -3.50 3.02 15.07
CA LEU A 72 -3.31 2.04 14.02
C LEU A 72 -1.92 2.28 13.44
N ALA A 73 -0.99 1.37 13.71
CA ALA A 73 0.35 1.44 13.16
C ALA A 73 0.21 1.39 11.63
N THR A 74 0.56 2.49 10.97
CA THR A 74 0.51 2.57 9.52
C THR A 74 1.87 2.18 8.95
N PHE A 75 1.86 1.54 7.79
CA PHE A 75 3.06 1.05 7.14
C PHE A 75 3.28 1.76 5.81
N THR A 76 4.53 1.91 5.43
CA THR A 76 4.94 2.32 4.10
C THR A 76 5.57 1.13 3.40
N VAL A 77 5.04 0.81 2.22
CA VAL A 77 5.52 -0.29 1.38
C VAL A 77 6.27 0.30 0.20
N GLY A 78 7.54 -0.09 0.06
CA GLY A 78 8.36 0.26 -1.09
C GLY A 78 8.97 -0.96 -1.76
N VAL A 79 9.34 -0.81 -3.02
CA VAL A 79 10.07 -1.80 -3.81
C VAL A 79 11.45 -1.25 -4.11
N THR A 80 12.50 -2.06 -3.97
CA THR A 80 13.88 -1.61 -4.21
C THR A 80 14.16 -1.31 -5.69
N ASP A 81 13.38 -1.92 -6.60
CA ASP A 81 13.39 -1.56 -8.02
C ASP A 81 12.77 -0.18 -8.23
N VAL A 82 13.62 0.81 -8.43
CA VAL A 82 13.24 2.20 -8.68
C VAL A 82 12.56 2.43 -10.02
N THR A 83 12.44 1.42 -10.88
CA THR A 83 11.65 1.51 -12.11
C THR A 83 10.19 1.07 -11.89
N PHE A 84 9.90 0.48 -10.73
CA PHE A 84 8.59 -0.03 -10.40
C PHE A 84 7.58 1.10 -10.19
N ASN A 85 6.56 1.14 -11.05
CA ASN A 85 5.41 2.02 -10.88
C ASN A 85 4.14 1.16 -10.69
N PRO A 86 3.42 1.28 -9.55
CA PRO A 86 2.27 0.43 -9.25
C PRO A 86 1.13 0.58 -10.28
N ILE A 87 0.92 1.78 -10.81
CA ILE A 87 -0.10 2.03 -11.84
C ILE A 87 0.28 1.28 -13.12
N ASN A 88 1.51 1.43 -13.59
CA ASN A 88 1.98 0.73 -14.77
C ASN A 88 2.01 -0.78 -14.56
N ALA A 89 2.31 -1.25 -13.34
CA ALA A 89 2.35 -2.67 -13.02
C ALA A 89 0.96 -3.32 -13.13
N VAL A 90 -0.09 -2.63 -12.66
CA VAL A 90 -1.49 -3.10 -12.75
C VAL A 90 -2.04 -2.93 -14.17
N PHE A 91 -2.03 -1.71 -14.71
CA PHE A 91 -2.65 -1.43 -16.02
C PHE A 91 -1.83 -1.97 -17.20
N GLY A 92 -0.51 -2.12 -17.03
CA GLY A 92 0.36 -2.80 -17.98
C GLY A 92 0.35 -4.32 -17.88
N ARG A 93 -0.49 -4.90 -17.01
CA ARG A 93 -0.67 -6.35 -16.83
C ARG A 93 0.64 -7.08 -16.46
N LEU A 94 1.53 -6.41 -15.74
CA LEU A 94 2.85 -6.93 -15.38
C LEU A 94 2.83 -7.85 -14.15
N LEU A 95 1.77 -7.76 -13.33
CA LEU A 95 1.62 -8.53 -12.10
C LEU A 95 0.67 -9.72 -12.29
N LYS A 96 1.03 -10.85 -11.69
CA LYS A 96 0.24 -12.07 -11.63
C LYS A 96 -0.15 -12.43 -10.19
N THR A 97 -1.32 -13.03 -10.03
CA THR A 97 -1.78 -13.62 -8.76
C THR A 97 -1.15 -15.00 -8.54
N LYS A 98 -1.35 -15.57 -7.34
CA LYS A 98 -0.92 -16.94 -7.00
C LYS A 98 -1.47 -18.00 -7.97
N ASP A 99 -2.67 -17.76 -8.51
CA ASP A 99 -3.32 -18.63 -9.51
C ASP A 99 -2.83 -18.40 -10.95
N GLY A 100 -1.89 -17.48 -11.16
CA GLY A 100 -1.35 -17.14 -12.49
C GLY A 100 -2.20 -16.16 -13.31
N ARG A 101 -3.33 -15.67 -12.77
CA ARG A 101 -4.16 -14.65 -13.41
C ARG A 101 -3.49 -13.28 -13.36
N VAL A 102 -3.81 -12.41 -14.31
CA VAL A 102 -3.34 -11.01 -14.27
C VAL A 102 -4.04 -10.27 -13.14
N VAL A 103 -3.28 -9.45 -12.41
CA VAL A 103 -3.83 -8.59 -11.36
C VAL A 103 -4.67 -7.48 -11.98
N THR A 104 -5.96 -7.47 -11.66
CA THR A 104 -6.88 -6.39 -12.03
C THR A 104 -6.87 -5.26 -10.99
N LEU A 105 -7.40 -4.08 -11.34
CA LEU A 105 -7.53 -2.97 -10.38
C LEU A 105 -8.41 -3.34 -9.18
N ALA A 106 -9.49 -4.09 -9.40
CA ALA A 106 -10.40 -4.54 -8.34
C ALA A 106 -9.69 -5.46 -7.34
N TYR A 107 -8.92 -6.42 -7.85
CA TYR A 107 -8.08 -7.29 -7.02
C TYR A 107 -6.96 -6.52 -6.33
N TRP A 108 -6.27 -5.62 -7.05
CA TRP A 108 -5.25 -4.76 -6.46
C TRP A 108 -5.80 -3.91 -5.33
N GLN A 109 -7.04 -3.42 -5.40
CA GLN A 109 -7.71 -2.67 -4.33
C GLN A 109 -8.37 -3.57 -3.29
N GLN A 110 -8.20 -4.90 -3.38
CA GLN A 110 -8.85 -5.89 -2.51
C GLN A 110 -10.39 -5.78 -2.48
N LYS A 111 -11.00 -5.22 -3.53
CA LYS A 111 -12.47 -5.20 -3.69
C LYS A 111 -13.02 -6.58 -4.05
N GLU A 112 -12.17 -7.42 -4.63
CA GLU A 112 -12.47 -8.80 -4.99
C GLU A 112 -11.34 -9.72 -4.50
N SER A 113 -11.70 -10.95 -4.11
CA SER A 113 -10.75 -11.97 -3.66
C SER A 113 -10.11 -12.74 -4.82
N VAL A 114 -10.69 -12.68 -6.02
CA VAL A 114 -10.20 -13.34 -7.22
C VAL A 114 -10.07 -12.30 -8.33
N ALA A 115 -8.96 -12.33 -9.05
CA ALA A 115 -8.75 -11.43 -10.19
C ALA A 115 -9.50 -11.94 -11.43
N HIS A 116 -10.61 -11.29 -11.77
CA HIS A 116 -11.40 -11.58 -12.97
C HIS A 116 -10.86 -10.80 -14.19
N ASP A 117 -9.70 -11.18 -14.73
CA ASP A 117 -9.12 -10.50 -15.91
C ASP A 117 -9.91 -10.74 -17.21
N GLU A 118 -10.73 -11.79 -17.24
CA GLU A 118 -11.59 -12.16 -18.38
C GLU A 118 -12.82 -11.25 -18.51
N ILE A 119 -13.23 -10.58 -17.43
CA ILE A 119 -14.46 -9.79 -17.39
C ILE A 119 -14.09 -8.31 -17.56
N PRO A 120 -14.54 -7.65 -18.65
CA PRO A 120 -14.32 -6.22 -18.82
C PRO A 120 -14.95 -5.42 -17.69
N TYR A 121 -14.27 -4.35 -17.25
CA TYR A 121 -14.70 -3.55 -16.10
C TYR A 121 -16.10 -2.91 -16.25
N PHE A 122 -16.59 -2.71 -17.47
CA PHE A 122 -17.91 -2.14 -17.74
C PHE A 122 -19.07 -3.15 -17.64
N GLU A 123 -18.76 -4.45 -17.60
CA GLU A 123 -19.77 -5.50 -17.39
C GLU A 123 -20.10 -5.68 -15.91
N ASN A 124 -19.18 -5.30 -15.02
CA ASN A 124 -19.44 -5.12 -13.60
C ASN A 124 -20.32 -3.88 -13.39
N LYS A 125 -21.61 -3.99 -13.75
CA LYS A 125 -22.64 -3.04 -13.33
C LYS A 125 -22.77 -3.17 -11.82
N ALA A 126 -22.09 -2.27 -11.09
CA ALA A 126 -22.33 -2.05 -9.68
C ALA A 126 -23.84 -1.95 -9.46
N LYS A 127 -24.38 -2.92 -8.72
CA LYS A 127 -25.78 -2.95 -8.33
C LYS A 127 -25.93 -2.29 -6.97
#